data_AF-A0A6B2C8Z0-F1
#
_entry.id   AF-A0A6B2C8Z0-F1
#
_cell.length_a   1.000
_cell.length_b   1.000
_cell.length_c   1.000
_cell.angle_alpha   90.00
_cell.angle_beta   90.00
_cell.angle_gamma   90.00
#
_symmetry.space_group_name_H-M   'P 1'
#
loop_
_entity.id
_entity.type
_entity.pdbx_description
1 polymer ?
#
loop_
_entity_poly.entity_id
_entity_poly.type
_entity_poly.pdbx_seq_one_letter_code
_entity_poly.pdbx_strand_id
1 'polypeptide(L)'
;MSRETQKICPRCGEPYRWIYRENIHGRSYLYAVHEYVDENGRKRRRKCYLGPEGNYEYVSATHDLEFYGLTKEDRYIRYLEEIIDLFDVDEPVSTDPEEFKKEFENIMKTRSLVKKISYKIDERIRKIIETIISDIKASIDLLKKDYSDDPQAQDIVKELEAFDKKIDRMILDKNYVNEETIRSYVERYLQLKHKLKQFNL
;
A
#
# COMPACT_ATOMS: atom_id res chain seq x y z
N MET A 1 29.04 -10.09 6.34
CA MET A 1 27.74 -10.77 6.52
C MET A 1 26.66 -9.80 6.10
N SER A 2 26.10 -10.00 4.90
CA SER A 2 25.03 -9.16 4.35
C SER A 2 23.80 -9.21 5.27
N ARG A 3 23.24 -8.06 5.63
CA ARG A 3 21.91 -7.98 6.25
C ARG A 3 20.89 -8.45 5.21
N GLU A 4 20.65 -9.76 5.13
CA GLU A 4 19.48 -10.29 4.43
C GLU A 4 18.27 -9.61 5.05
N THR A 5 17.55 -8.83 4.25
CA THR A 5 16.29 -8.19 4.62
C THR A 5 15.38 -9.28 5.17
N GLN A 6 15.17 -9.29 6.49
CA GLN A 6 14.39 -10.33 7.16
C GLN A 6 12.97 -10.30 6.57
N LYS A 7 12.56 -11.39 5.92
CA LYS A 7 11.22 -11.47 5.36
C LYS A 7 10.22 -11.57 6.53
N ILE A 8 9.31 -10.60 6.62
CA ILE A 8 8.32 -10.52 7.70
C ILE A 8 7.04 -11.25 7.29
N CYS A 9 6.50 -12.08 8.18
CA CYS A 9 5.31 -12.86 7.91
C CYS A 9 4.06 -11.97 7.97
N PRO A 10 3.23 -11.93 6.90
CA PRO A 10 2.05 -11.09 6.88
C PRO A 10 0.93 -11.57 7.83
N ARG A 11 1.03 -12.81 8.35
CA ARG A 11 0.05 -13.35 9.30
C ARG A 11 0.32 -12.94 10.75
N CYS A 12 1.58 -12.90 11.17
CA CYS A 12 1.93 -12.74 12.58
C CYS A 12 2.97 -11.64 12.87
N GLY A 13 3.52 -10.99 11.85
CA GLY A 13 4.49 -9.90 12.01
C GLY A 13 5.90 -10.35 12.42
N GLU A 14 6.15 -11.64 12.60
CA GLU A 14 7.48 -12.16 12.93
C GLU A 14 8.30 -12.48 11.67
N PRO A 15 9.65 -12.45 11.77
CA PRO A 15 10.51 -12.97 10.72
C PRO A 15 10.22 -14.44 10.42
N TYR A 16 10.17 -14.77 9.14
CA TYR A 16 10.11 -16.16 8.67
C TYR A 16 11.35 -16.49 7.84
N ARG A 17 11.66 -17.79 7.75
CA ARG A 17 12.86 -18.28 7.08
C ARG A 17 12.61 -18.52 5.59
N TRP A 18 11.50 -19.18 5.23
CA TRP A 18 11.07 -19.37 3.83
C TRP A 18 9.54 -19.57 3.71
N ILE A 19 9.04 -19.50 2.47
CA ILE A 19 7.67 -19.89 2.13
C ILE A 19 7.66 -21.35 1.71
N TYR A 20 6.87 -22.17 2.40
CA TYR A 20 6.59 -23.56 2.03
C TYR A 20 5.32 -23.63 1.20
N ARG A 21 5.38 -24.38 0.10
CA ARG A 21 4.24 -24.65 -0.78
C ARG A 21 3.77 -26.08 -0.54
N GLU A 22 2.48 -26.25 -0.29
CA GLU A 22 1.83 -27.53 -0.09
C GLU A 22 0.79 -27.76 -1.16
N ASN A 23 0.90 -28.85 -1.92
CA ASN A 23 -0.06 -29.20 -2.96
C ASN A 23 -1.05 -30.22 -2.43
N ILE A 24 -2.33 -29.87 -2.40
CA ILE A 24 -3.42 -30.73 -1.91
C ILE A 24 -4.51 -30.73 -2.97
N HIS A 25 -4.88 -31.91 -3.47
CA HIS A 25 -5.92 -32.10 -4.50
C HIS A 25 -5.80 -31.13 -5.70
N GLY A 26 -4.59 -30.93 -6.21
CA GLY A 26 -4.33 -30.05 -7.36
C GLY A 26 -4.25 -28.56 -7.03
N ARG A 27 -4.38 -28.16 -5.76
CA ARG A 27 -4.32 -26.76 -5.31
C ARG A 27 -3.08 -26.52 -4.48
N SER A 28 -2.51 -25.33 -4.63
CA SER A 28 -1.27 -24.91 -4.00
C SER A 28 -1.57 -23.96 -2.83
N TYR A 29 -1.03 -24.29 -1.66
CA TYR A 29 -1.22 -23.58 -0.40
C TYR A 29 0.11 -23.09 0.15
N LEU A 30 0.15 -21.83 0.57
CA LEU A 30 1.38 -21.18 1.00
C LEU A 30 1.44 -21.07 2.52
N TYR A 31 2.63 -21.29 3.07
CA TYR A 31 2.90 -21.19 4.51
C TYR A 31 4.20 -20.45 4.75
N ALA A 32 4.21 -19.47 5.66
CA ALA A 32 5.44 -18.92 6.21
C ALA A 32 6.01 -19.88 7.26
N VAL A 33 7.24 -20.35 7.05
CA VAL A 33 7.93 -21.22 8.02
C VAL A 33 8.82 -20.38 8.92
N HIS A 34 8.53 -20.42 10.21
CA HIS A 34 9.29 -19.74 11.25
C HIS A 34 10.19 -20.74 11.97
N GLU A 35 11.39 -20.30 12.31
CA GLU A 35 12.31 -21.04 13.17
C GLU A 35 12.49 -20.29 14.48
N TYR A 36 12.36 -21.00 15.59
CA TYR A 36 12.60 -20.48 16.93
C TYR A 36 13.33 -21.52 17.79
N VAL A 37 13.99 -21.07 18.83
CA VAL A 37 14.66 -21.94 19.81
C VAL A 37 13.73 -22.06 21.01
N ASP A 38 13.38 -23.28 21.41
CA ASP A 38 12.57 -23.51 22.61
C ASP A 38 13.40 -23.32 23.90
N GLU A 39 12.74 -23.32 25.06
CA GLU A 39 13.37 -23.13 26.38
C GLU A 39 14.47 -24.18 26.67
N ASN A 40 14.45 -25.31 25.98
CA ASN A 40 15.42 -26.39 26.10
C ASN A 40 16.55 -26.30 25.05
N GLY A 41 16.67 -25.18 24.33
CA GLY A 41 17.70 -24.96 23.31
C GLY A 41 17.46 -25.71 22.00
N ARG A 42 16.30 -26.36 21.80
CA ARG A 42 16.01 -27.13 20.58
C ARG A 42 15.40 -26.22 19.52
N LYS A 43 15.89 -26.34 18.29
CA LYS A 43 15.30 -25.64 17.13
C LYS A 43 13.94 -26.25 16.80
N ARG A 44 12.91 -25.42 16.83
CA ARG A 44 11.54 -25.75 16.46
C ARG A 44 11.12 -24.97 15.23
N ARG A 45 10.16 -25.54 14.51
CA ARG A 45 9.55 -24.94 13.33
C ARG A 45 8.05 -24.84 13.54
N ARG A 46 7.48 -23.70 13.18
CA ARG A 46 6.04 -23.52 13.07
C ARG A 46 5.69 -22.97 11.69
N LYS A 47 4.51 -23.31 11.20
CA LYS A 47 3.99 -22.84 9.92
C LYS A 47 2.82 -21.88 10.17
N CYS A 48 2.86 -20.71 9.54
CA CYS A 48 1.72 -19.81 9.45
C CYS A 48 1.09 -19.96 8.07
N TYR A 49 -0.16 -20.44 8.02
CA TYR A 49 -0.91 -20.55 6.76
C TYR A 49 -1.16 -19.17 6.17
N LEU A 50 -0.73 -18.95 4.93
CA LEU A 50 -0.88 -17.68 4.23
C LEU A 50 -2.09 -17.66 3.28
N GLY A 51 -2.71 -18.79 3.00
CA GLY A 51 -3.78 -18.87 2.01
C GLY A 51 -3.38 -19.71 0.79
N PRO A 52 -4.30 -19.86 -0.17
CA PRO A 52 -3.98 -20.43 -1.46
C PRO A 52 -3.03 -19.52 -2.24
N GLU A 53 -2.27 -20.10 -3.17
CA GLU A 53 -1.47 -19.35 -4.14
C GLU A 53 -2.34 -18.57 -5.13
N GLY A 54 -3.52 -19.10 -5.46
CA GLY A 54 -4.57 -18.43 -6.22
C GLY A 54 -5.64 -17.81 -5.31
N ASN A 55 -6.91 -18.05 -5.64
CA ASN A 55 -8.07 -17.66 -4.86
C ASN A 55 -8.59 -18.81 -3.97
N TYR A 56 -9.36 -18.48 -2.93
CA TYR A 56 -10.20 -19.45 -2.24
C TYR A 56 -11.31 -19.90 -3.20
N GLU A 57 -11.70 -21.18 -3.14
CA GLU A 57 -12.80 -21.70 -3.98
C GLU A 57 -14.07 -21.77 -3.17
N TYR A 58 -14.04 -22.49 -2.05
CA TYR A 58 -15.24 -22.75 -1.27
C TYR A 58 -15.92 -21.47 -0.76
N VAL A 59 -15.14 -20.54 -0.17
CA VAL A 59 -15.70 -19.27 0.33
C VAL A 59 -16.10 -18.34 -0.80
N SER A 60 -15.34 -18.33 -1.91
CA SER A 60 -15.68 -17.50 -3.07
C SER A 60 -16.92 -18.03 -3.78
N ALA A 61 -17.19 -19.34 -3.77
CA ALA A 61 -18.38 -19.92 -4.38
C ALA A 61 -19.70 -19.55 -3.65
N THR A 62 -19.62 -19.00 -2.44
CA THR A 62 -20.80 -18.58 -1.66
C THR A 62 -21.01 -17.08 -1.66
N HIS A 63 -20.23 -16.32 -2.41
CA HIS A 63 -20.29 -14.86 -2.50
C HIS A 63 -20.05 -14.43 -3.94
N ASP A 64 -20.50 -13.25 -4.32
CA ASP A 64 -20.18 -12.67 -5.63
C ASP A 64 -18.79 -11.98 -5.63
N LEU A 65 -17.86 -12.51 -4.83
CA LEU A 65 -16.50 -11.99 -4.62
C LEU A 65 -15.49 -13.13 -4.63
N GLU A 66 -14.33 -12.91 -5.24
CA GLU A 66 -13.17 -13.80 -5.12
C GLU A 66 -12.32 -13.44 -3.90
N PHE A 67 -12.09 -14.40 -3.00
CA PHE A 67 -11.20 -14.17 -1.86
C PHE A 67 -9.77 -14.63 -2.14
N TYR A 68 -8.77 -13.87 -1.69
CA TYR A 68 -7.35 -14.13 -1.94
C TYR A 68 -6.52 -14.37 -0.66
N GLY A 69 -5.39 -15.07 -0.81
CA GLY A 69 -4.40 -15.28 0.26
C GLY A 69 -3.68 -14.00 0.73
N LEU A 70 -2.93 -14.10 1.83
CA LEU A 70 -2.06 -13.07 2.42
C LEU A 70 -0.85 -12.70 1.57
N THR A 71 -0.50 -13.52 0.59
CA THR A 71 0.59 -13.25 -0.35
C THR A 71 0.15 -12.37 -1.53
N LYS A 72 -1.15 -12.14 -1.71
CA LYS A 72 -1.69 -11.26 -2.75
C LYS A 72 -1.74 -9.83 -2.20
N GLU A 73 -0.71 -9.05 -2.50
CA GLU A 73 -0.51 -7.70 -1.91
C GLU A 73 -1.61 -6.70 -2.29
N ASP A 74 -2.17 -6.82 -3.49
CA ASP A 74 -3.22 -5.98 -4.05
C ASP A 74 -4.65 -6.45 -3.72
N ARG A 75 -4.83 -7.50 -2.90
CA ARG A 75 -6.14 -8.13 -2.66
C ARG A 75 -7.24 -7.18 -2.19
N TYR A 76 -6.91 -6.16 -1.38
CA TYR A 76 -7.91 -5.22 -0.89
C TYR A 76 -8.38 -4.25 -1.96
N ILE A 77 -7.51 -3.94 -2.94
CA ILE A 77 -7.90 -3.16 -4.12
C ILE A 77 -8.86 -4.00 -4.96
N ARG A 78 -8.54 -5.27 -5.20
CA ARG A 78 -9.43 -6.20 -5.93
C ARG A 78 -10.78 -6.35 -5.26
N TYR A 79 -10.82 -6.53 -3.94
CA TYR A 79 -12.10 -6.58 -3.23
C TYR A 79 -12.92 -5.30 -3.42
N LEU A 80 -12.29 -4.13 -3.48
CA LEU A 80 -13.01 -2.87 -3.72
C LEU A 80 -13.51 -2.78 -5.17
N GLU A 81 -12.72 -3.22 -6.15
CA GLU A 81 -13.13 -3.31 -7.56
C GLU A 81 -14.35 -4.23 -7.70
N GLU A 82 -14.27 -5.45 -7.17
CA GLU A 82 -15.36 -6.43 -7.20
C GLU A 82 -16.61 -5.91 -6.46
N ILE A 83 -16.46 -5.24 -5.31
CA ILE A 83 -17.58 -4.61 -4.60
C ILE A 83 -18.23 -3.50 -5.42
N ILE A 84 -17.45 -2.71 -6.17
CA ILE A 84 -17.98 -1.66 -7.04
C ILE A 84 -18.82 -2.28 -8.15
N ASP A 85 -18.37 -3.39 -8.72
CA ASP A 85 -19.07 -4.12 -9.79
C ASP A 85 -20.41 -4.73 -9.33
N LEU A 86 -20.62 -4.89 -8.02
CA LEU A 86 -21.91 -5.35 -7.47
C LEU A 86 -23.01 -4.27 -7.46
N PHE A 87 -22.67 -2.99 -7.68
CA PHE A 87 -23.67 -1.93 -7.74
C PHE A 87 -24.24 -1.83 -9.16
N ASP A 88 -25.30 -2.59 -9.42
CA ASP A 88 -26.07 -2.48 -10.66
C ASP A 88 -26.96 -1.24 -10.60
N VAL A 89 -26.65 -0.25 -11.45
CA VAL A 89 -27.39 1.03 -11.51
C VAL A 89 -28.74 0.91 -12.22
N ASP A 90 -28.96 -0.18 -12.94
CA ASP A 90 -30.18 -0.45 -13.70
C ASP A 90 -31.15 -1.37 -12.93
N GLU A 91 -30.75 -1.88 -11.76
CA GLU A 91 -31.60 -2.72 -10.91
C GLU A 91 -32.82 -1.92 -10.39
N PRO A 92 -34.06 -2.42 -10.58
CA PRO A 92 -35.24 -1.73 -10.14
C PRO A 92 -35.35 -1.74 -8.61
N VAL A 93 -35.57 -0.55 -8.03
CA VAL A 93 -35.82 -0.41 -6.59
C VAL A 93 -37.18 -1.02 -6.24
N SER A 94 -37.23 -1.82 -5.17
CA SER A 94 -38.48 -2.43 -4.70
C SER A 94 -39.51 -1.36 -4.29
N THR A 95 -40.77 -1.57 -4.64
CA THR A 95 -41.90 -0.72 -4.19
C THR A 95 -42.52 -1.22 -2.89
N ASP A 96 -42.11 -2.39 -2.38
CA ASP A 96 -42.51 -2.84 -1.06
C ASP A 96 -41.90 -1.91 0.00
N PRO A 97 -42.70 -1.35 0.95
CA PRO A 97 -42.18 -0.36 1.89
C PRO A 97 -41.03 -0.84 2.78
N GLU A 98 -41.00 -2.11 3.17
CA GLU A 98 -39.97 -2.64 4.06
C GLU A 98 -38.68 -2.95 3.30
N GLU A 99 -38.79 -3.55 2.12
CA GLU A 99 -37.65 -3.76 1.23
C GLU A 99 -37.04 -2.44 0.77
N PHE A 100 -37.87 -1.47 0.35
CA PHE A 100 -37.44 -0.12 -0.04
C PHE A 100 -36.63 0.55 1.08
N LYS A 101 -37.17 0.52 2.30
CA LYS A 101 -36.51 1.14 3.46
C LYS A 101 -35.15 0.48 3.73
N LYS A 102 -35.09 -0.85 3.69
CA LYS A 102 -33.85 -1.61 3.89
C LYS A 102 -32.80 -1.28 2.83
N GLU A 103 -33.21 -1.22 1.56
CA GLU A 103 -32.34 -0.87 0.44
C GLU A 103 -31.80 0.56 0.60
N PHE A 104 -32.67 1.53 0.87
CA PHE A 104 -32.30 2.93 1.12
C PHE A 104 -31.28 3.06 2.26
N GLU A 105 -31.54 2.40 3.40
CA GLU A 105 -30.63 2.42 4.55
C GLU A 105 -29.25 1.82 4.22
N ASN A 106 -29.23 0.71 3.48
CA ASN A 106 -28.01 0.07 3.02
C ASN A 106 -27.19 1.00 2.11
N ILE A 107 -27.82 1.61 1.10
CA ILE A 107 -27.16 2.55 0.18
C ILE A 107 -26.63 3.78 0.93
N MET A 108 -27.41 4.35 1.86
CA MET A 108 -26.97 5.49 2.66
C MET A 108 -25.77 5.14 3.56
N LYS A 109 -25.75 3.93 4.11
CA LYS A 109 -24.61 3.41 4.89
C LYS A 109 -23.38 3.21 4.00
N THR A 110 -23.54 2.60 2.83
CA THR A 110 -22.47 2.46 1.83
C THR A 110 -21.89 3.81 1.45
N ARG A 111 -22.73 4.78 1.12
CA ARG A 111 -22.32 6.15 0.80
C ARG A 111 -21.50 6.78 1.92
N SER A 112 -21.90 6.57 3.18
CA SER A 112 -21.15 7.05 4.35
C SER A 112 -19.78 6.38 4.48
N LEU A 113 -19.69 5.07 4.22
CA LEU A 113 -18.44 4.32 4.24
C LEU A 113 -17.48 4.76 3.12
N VAL A 114 -17.99 4.94 1.90
CA VAL A 114 -17.19 5.44 0.75
C VAL A 114 -16.58 6.81 1.07
N LYS A 115 -17.36 7.72 1.68
CA LYS A 115 -16.83 9.02 2.16
C LYS A 115 -15.70 8.87 3.18
N LYS A 116 -15.85 7.95 4.14
CA LYS A 116 -14.79 7.67 5.14
C LYS A 116 -13.55 7.08 4.49
N ILE A 117 -13.70 6.22 3.48
CA ILE A 117 -12.58 5.66 2.71
C ILE A 117 -11.84 6.78 1.98
N SER A 118 -12.55 7.62 1.23
CA SER A 118 -11.97 8.77 0.52
C SER A 118 -11.18 9.68 1.46
N TYR A 119 -11.76 10.07 2.60
CA TYR A 119 -11.05 10.88 3.60
C TYR A 119 -9.75 10.22 4.09
N LYS A 120 -9.78 8.90 4.36
CA LYS A 120 -8.57 8.18 4.80
C LYS A 120 -7.51 8.06 3.71
N ILE A 121 -7.93 7.93 2.44
CA ILE A 121 -7.03 7.92 1.28
C ILE A 121 -6.33 9.28 1.18
N ASP A 122 -7.08 10.37 1.27
CA ASP A 122 -6.53 11.73 1.19
C ASP A 122 -5.51 12.01 2.29
N GLU A 123 -5.83 11.63 3.53
CA GLU A 123 -4.89 11.73 4.66
C GLU A 123 -3.64 10.88 4.45
N ARG A 124 -3.76 9.74 3.78
CA ARG A 124 -2.59 8.90 3.47
C ARG A 124 -1.74 9.53 2.36
N ILE A 125 -2.35 10.08 1.32
CA ILE A 125 -1.68 10.83 0.25
C ILE A 125 -0.94 12.04 0.84
N ARG A 126 -1.59 12.79 1.73
CA ARG A 126 -0.97 13.91 2.45
C ARG A 126 0.31 13.48 3.15
N LYS A 127 0.26 12.39 3.93
CA LYS A 127 1.44 11.85 4.63
C LYS A 127 2.57 11.42 3.69
N ILE A 128 2.24 10.88 2.52
CA ILE A 128 3.23 10.53 1.50
C ILE A 128 3.94 11.79 1.02
N ILE A 129 3.19 12.84 0.70
CA ILE A 129 3.74 14.12 0.23
C ILE A 129 4.59 14.78 1.33
N GLU A 130 4.10 14.82 2.58
CA GLU A 130 4.85 15.34 3.73
C GLU A 130 6.18 14.60 3.91
N THR A 131 6.17 13.27 3.75
CA THR A 131 7.38 12.45 3.80
C THR A 131 8.37 12.83 2.69
N ILE A 132 7.88 13.05 1.47
CA ILE A 132 8.69 13.49 0.33
C ILE A 132 9.33 14.86 0.63
N ILE A 133 8.56 15.83 1.14
CA ILE A 133 9.08 17.16 1.49
C ILE A 133 10.16 17.06 2.56
N SER A 134 9.90 16.32 3.64
CA SER A 134 10.88 16.14 4.72
C SER A 134 12.17 15.51 4.22
N ASP A 135 12.08 14.50 3.35
CA ASP A 135 13.25 13.84 2.75
C ASP A 135 14.04 14.78 1.81
N ILE A 136 13.35 15.58 0.99
CA ILE A 136 13.97 16.60 0.13
C ILE A 136 14.72 17.63 0.98
N LYS A 137 14.10 18.17 2.02
CA LYS A 137 14.72 19.17 2.91
C LYS A 137 15.96 18.61 3.59
N ALA A 138 15.88 17.39 4.12
CA ALA A 138 17.03 16.70 4.69
C ALA A 138 18.16 16.49 3.67
N SER A 139 17.82 16.13 2.43
CA SER A 139 18.80 15.96 1.34
C SER A 139 19.48 17.28 0.95
N ILE A 140 18.72 18.38 0.89
CA ILE A 140 19.27 19.73 0.64
C ILE A 140 20.25 20.12 1.74
N ASP A 141 19.87 19.94 3.00
CA ASP A 141 20.70 20.30 4.15
C ASP A 141 22.03 19.52 4.17
N LEU A 142 21.97 18.21 3.89
CA LEU A 142 23.17 17.36 3.79
C LEU A 142 24.06 17.77 2.63
N LEU A 143 23.50 18.02 1.43
CA LEU A 143 24.29 18.44 0.27
C LEU A 143 24.98 19.79 0.51
N LYS A 144 24.27 20.77 1.08
CA LYS A 144 24.85 22.08 1.39
C LYS A 144 25.95 22.01 2.44
N LYS A 145 25.86 21.06 3.37
CA LYS A 145 26.80 20.89 4.47
C LYS A 145 28.05 20.10 4.07
N ASP A 146 27.85 18.95 3.43
CA ASP A 146 28.90 17.96 3.21
C ASP A 146 29.51 18.04 1.79
N TYR A 147 28.83 18.72 0.85
CA TYR A 147 29.22 18.82 -0.56
C TYR A 147 29.11 20.27 -1.10
N SER A 148 29.37 21.27 -0.25
CA SER A 148 29.20 22.70 -0.61
C SER A 148 30.00 23.14 -1.83
N ASP A 149 31.17 22.54 -2.04
CA ASP A 149 32.14 22.92 -3.07
C ASP A 149 32.01 22.08 -4.35
N ASP A 150 31.12 21.08 -4.37
CA ASP A 150 30.87 20.22 -5.52
C ASP A 150 29.84 20.88 -6.46
N PRO A 151 30.21 21.24 -7.71
CA PRO A 151 29.30 21.89 -8.65
C PRO A 151 28.07 21.04 -8.99
N GLN A 152 28.22 19.71 -9.04
CA GLN A 152 27.12 18.79 -9.33
C GLN A 152 26.15 18.71 -8.14
N ALA A 153 26.66 18.76 -6.91
CA ALA A 153 25.83 18.86 -5.71
C ALA A 153 25.05 20.18 -5.69
N GLN A 154 25.69 21.30 -6.05
CA GLN A 154 25.03 22.61 -6.13
C GLN A 154 23.88 22.62 -7.16
N ASP A 155 24.05 21.97 -8.31
CA ASP A 155 22.99 21.88 -9.31
C ASP A 155 21.82 21.00 -8.85
N ILE A 156 22.10 19.90 -8.15
CA ILE A 156 21.05 19.05 -7.57
C ILE A 156 20.31 19.79 -6.44
N VAL A 157 20.99 20.58 -5.62
CA VAL A 157 20.35 21.45 -4.62
C VAL A 157 19.37 22.41 -5.29
N LYS A 158 19.74 23.06 -6.41
CA LYS A 158 18.82 23.94 -7.15
C LYS A 158 17.60 23.18 -7.67
N GLU A 159 17.79 21.97 -8.20
CA GLU A 159 16.68 21.12 -8.65
C GLU A 159 15.74 20.75 -7.49
N LEU A 160 16.29 20.38 -6.34
CA LEU A 160 15.54 20.02 -5.13
C LEU A 160 14.77 21.21 -4.56
N GLU A 161 15.39 22.40 -4.47
CA GLU A 161 14.72 23.62 -4.01
C GLU A 161 13.60 24.08 -4.94
N ALA A 162 13.82 23.96 -6.26
CA ALA A 162 12.78 24.25 -7.25
C ALA A 162 11.60 23.29 -7.12
N PHE A 163 11.88 22.02 -6.83
CA PHE A 163 10.87 20.99 -6.62
C PHE A 163 10.10 21.19 -5.31
N ASP A 164 10.79 21.45 -4.19
CA ASP A 164 10.19 21.76 -2.88
C ASP A 164 9.21 22.95 -2.99
N LYS A 165 9.64 24.05 -3.62
CA LYS A 165 8.79 25.22 -3.87
C LYS A 165 7.55 24.88 -4.71
N LYS A 166 7.66 23.94 -5.66
CA LYS A 166 6.54 23.52 -6.51
C LYS A 166 5.52 22.70 -5.71
N ILE A 167 5.99 21.82 -4.82
CA ILE A 167 5.13 21.03 -3.93
C ILE A 167 4.47 21.94 -2.87
N ASP A 168 5.21 22.84 -2.24
CA ASP A 168 4.67 23.74 -1.21
C ASP A 168 3.51 24.60 -1.75
N ARG A 169 3.63 25.13 -2.98
CA ARG A 169 2.54 25.86 -3.64
C ARG A 169 1.30 25.01 -3.86
N MET A 170 1.48 23.74 -4.22
CA MET A 170 0.37 22.79 -4.41
C MET A 170 -0.37 22.50 -3.10
N ILE A 171 0.34 22.28 -1.99
CA ILE A 171 -0.30 21.97 -0.69
C ILE A 171 -1.14 23.16 -0.18
N LEU A 172 -0.71 24.38 -0.48
CA LEU A 172 -1.41 25.61 -0.10
C LEU A 172 -2.69 25.83 -0.91
N ASP A 173 -2.74 25.35 -2.16
CA ASP A 173 -3.97 25.29 -2.95
C ASP A 173 -4.84 24.13 -2.44
N LYS A 174 -5.80 24.45 -1.56
CA LYS A 174 -6.77 23.50 -0.97
C LYS A 174 -7.68 22.80 -2.00
N ASN A 175 -7.50 23.06 -3.29
CA ASN A 175 -8.20 22.38 -4.36
C ASN A 175 -7.51 21.04 -4.60
N TYR A 176 -8.18 20.00 -4.12
CA TYR A 176 -7.96 18.58 -4.38
C TYR A 176 -7.08 18.33 -5.61
N VAL A 177 -5.85 17.90 -5.37
CA VAL A 177 -4.88 17.71 -6.43
C VAL A 177 -5.29 16.49 -7.23
N ASN A 178 -5.41 16.65 -8.55
CA ASN A 178 -5.76 15.53 -9.41
C ASN A 178 -4.67 14.44 -9.35
N GLU A 179 -5.08 13.19 -9.57
CA GLU A 179 -4.21 12.02 -9.44
C GLU A 179 -2.95 12.12 -10.31
N GLU A 180 -3.08 12.67 -11.52
CA GLU A 180 -2.00 12.83 -12.48
C GLU A 180 -0.88 13.75 -11.97
N THR A 181 -1.24 14.85 -11.30
CA THR A 181 -0.25 15.77 -10.71
C THR A 181 0.50 15.10 -9.56
N ILE A 182 -0.20 14.36 -8.69
CA ILE A 182 0.44 13.62 -7.58
C ILE A 182 1.42 12.59 -8.15
N ARG A 183 1.01 11.83 -9.17
CA ARG A 183 1.83 10.82 -9.83
C ARG A 183 3.11 11.43 -10.41
N SER A 184 2.97 12.51 -11.18
CA SER A 184 4.11 13.24 -11.75
C SER A 184 5.10 13.71 -10.67
N TYR A 185 4.62 14.14 -9.50
CA TYR A 185 5.52 14.53 -8.40
C TYR A 185 6.22 13.35 -7.75
N VAL A 186 5.52 12.23 -7.53
CA VAL A 186 6.16 11.01 -7.02
C VAL A 186 7.23 10.52 -7.99
N GLU A 187 6.96 10.51 -9.29
CA GLU A 187 7.95 10.15 -10.32
C GLU A 187 9.16 11.08 -10.30
N ARG A 188 8.92 12.40 -10.22
CA ARG A 188 10.00 13.39 -10.13
C ARG A 188 10.84 13.20 -8.87
N TYR A 189 10.21 12.93 -7.73
CA TYR A 189 10.89 12.61 -6.48
C TYR A 189 11.79 11.37 -6.63
N LEU A 190 11.28 10.29 -7.23
CA LEU A 190 12.06 9.06 -7.45
C LEU A 190 13.26 9.28 -8.38
N GLN A 191 13.10 10.10 -9.42
CA GLN A 191 14.21 10.51 -10.29
C GLN A 191 15.29 11.28 -9.50
N LEU A 192 14.88 12.22 -8.64
CA LEU A 192 15.81 12.98 -7.79
C LEU A 192 16.51 12.07 -6.78
N LYS A 193 15.78 11.14 -6.14
CA LYS A 193 16.37 10.11 -5.27
C LYS A 193 17.40 9.25 -6.00
N HIS A 194 17.16 8.90 -7.26
CA HIS A 194 18.14 8.16 -8.04
C HIS A 194 19.43 8.96 -8.24
N LYS A 195 19.33 10.28 -8.52
CA LYS A 195 20.51 11.16 -8.63
C LYS A 195 21.28 11.25 -7.31
N LEU A 196 20.58 11.33 -6.18
CA LEU A 196 21.18 11.45 -4.84
C LEU A 196 22.08 10.27 -4.44
N LYS A 197 21.85 9.08 -5.01
CA LYS A 197 22.67 7.88 -4.76
C LYS A 197 24.16 8.09 -5.00
N GLN A 198 24.54 8.98 -5.92
CA GLN A 198 25.95 9.27 -6.20
C GLN A 198 26.67 9.95 -5.01
N PHE A 199 25.91 10.55 -4.08
CA PHE A 199 26.41 11.15 -2.85
C PHE A 199 26.19 10.25 -1.62
N ASN A 200 25.85 8.98 -1.83
CA ASN A 200 25.45 8.03 -0.78
C ASN A 200 24.22 8.49 0.04
N LEU A 201 23.29 9.20 -0.63
CA LEU A 201 22.03 9.71 -0.08
C LEU A 201 20.80 9.02 -0.70
#